data_AF-A0A6G2D5V7-F1
#
_entry.id   AF-A0A6G2D5V7-F1
#
_cell.length_a   1.000
_cell.length_b   1.000
_cell.length_c   1.000
_cell.angle_alpha   90.00
_cell.angle_beta   90.00
_cell.angle_gamma   90.00
#
_symmetry.space_group_name_H-M   'P 1'
#
loop_
_entity.id
_entity.type
_entity.pdbx_description
1 polymer ?
#
loop_
_entity_poly.entity_id
_entity_poly.type
_entity_poly.pdbx_seq_one_letter_code
_entity_poly.pdbx_strand_id
1 'polypeptide(L)' 'MPQLATICYIDNGKELLMLHRNKKPNDVHEGKWIGVGGKLERGET' A
#
# COMPACT_ATOMS: atom_id res chain seq x y z
N MET A 1 -16.58 3.10 -8.42
CA MET A 1 -16.99 1.89 -7.68
C MET A 1 -15.93 1.63 -6.62
N PRO A 2 -16.32 1.32 -5.36
CA PRO A 2 -15.37 0.93 -4.35
C PRO A 2 -14.64 -0.36 -4.77
N GLN A 3 -13.32 -0.42 -4.53
CA GLN A 3 -12.47 -1.57 -4.80
C GLN A 3 -11.75 -1.96 -3.50
N LEU A 4 -11.69 -3.26 -3.20
CA LEU A 4 -10.97 -3.77 -2.04
C LEU A 4 -9.45 -3.66 -2.26
N ALA A 5 -8.75 -3.37 -1.17
CA ALA A 5 -7.30 -3.32 -1.13
C ALA A 5 -6.82 -3.80 0.24
N THR A 6 -5.63 -4.37 0.26
CA THR A 6 -4.93 -4.78 1.47
C THR A 6 -3.89 -3.72 1.86
N ILE A 7 -3.61 -3.63 3.16
CA ILE A 7 -2.47 -2.92 3.69
C ILE A 7 -1.87 -3.74 4.83
N CYS A 8 -0.56 -3.93 4.78
CA CYS A 8 0.22 -4.69 5.73
C CYS A 8 1.31 -3.79 6.30
N TYR A 9 1.38 -3.77 7.63
CA TYR A 9 2.46 -3.13 8.37
C TYR A 9 3.45 -4.22 8.77
N ILE A 10 4.67 -4.12 8.24
CA ILE A 10 5.76 -5.01 8.60
C ILE A 10 6.55 -4.32 9.71
N ASP A 11 6.46 -4.89 10.91
CA ASP A 11 7.04 -4.36 12.14
C ASP A 11 8.14 -5.29 12.65
N ASN A 12 9.28 -4.73 13.04
CA ASN A 12 10.37 -5.46 13.69
C ASN A 12 10.48 -5.15 15.21
N GLY A 13 9.52 -4.43 15.78
CA GLY A 13 9.47 -3.98 17.17
C GLY A 13 10.16 -2.64 17.42
N LYS A 14 10.73 -2.00 16.40
CA LYS A 14 11.40 -0.69 16.48
C LYS A 14 10.97 0.27 15.38
N GLU A 15 10.72 -0.26 14.19
CA GLU A 15 10.36 0.52 13.01
C GLU A 15 9.38 -0.25 12.11
N LEU A 16 8.67 0.51 11.28
CA LEU A 16 7.74 -0.01 10.28
C LEU A 16 8.32 0.16 8.88
N LEU A 17 8.20 -0.88 8.05
CA LEU A 17 8.49 -0.74 6.62
C LEU A 17 7.39 0.08 5.93
N MET A 18 7.80 1.16 5.28
CA MET A 18 6.92 2.05 4.52
C MET A 18 7.43 2.22 3.09
N LEU A 19 6.51 2.38 2.14
CA LEU A 19 6.82 2.62 0.72
C LEU A 19 6.50 4.07 0.35
N HIS A 20 7.50 4.79 -0.16
CA HIS A 20 7.30 6.11 -0.73
C HIS A 20 6.67 6.03 -2.12
N ARG A 21 5.49 6.61 -2.28
CA ARG A 21 4.73 6.61 -3.53
C ARG A 21 5.23 7.69 -4.48
N ASN A 22 6.16 7.35 -5.38
CA ASN A 22 6.76 8.32 -6.31
C ASN A 22 6.96 7.82 -7.75
N LYS A 23 6.42 6.64 -8.10
CA LYS A 23 6.65 6.00 -9.41
C LYS A 23 5.44 5.98 -10.34
N LYS A 24 4.23 5.89 -9.79
CA LYS A 24 3.02 5.70 -10.61
C LYS A 24 2.49 7.08 -11.07
N PRO A 25 2.37 7.32 -12.39
CA PRO A 25 1.75 8.55 -12.89
C PRO A 25 0.30 8.70 -12.41
N ASN A 26 -0.10 9.91 -12.04
CA ASN A 26 -1.43 10.23 -11.53
C ASN A 26 -1.84 9.38 -10.31
N ASP A 27 -0.89 9.11 -9.41
CA ASP A 27 -1.17 8.40 -8.17
C ASP A 27 -1.80 9.34 -7.15
N VAL A 28 -3.00 9.00 -6.67
CA VAL A 28 -3.69 9.77 -5.62
C VAL A 28 -2.94 9.79 -4.29
N HIS A 29 -1.95 8.92 -4.13
CA HIS A 29 -1.08 8.85 -2.96
C HIS A 29 0.33 9.39 -3.22
N GLU A 30 0.58 10.07 -4.34
CA GLU A 30 1.91 10.59 -4.68
C GLU A 30 2.53 11.43 -3.53
N GLY A 31 3.80 11.19 -3.24
CA GLY A 31 4.56 11.82 -2.16
C GLY A 31 4.29 11.27 -0.75
N LYS A 32 3.30 10.36 -0.58
CA LYS A 32 2.99 9.76 0.72
C LYS A 32 3.83 8.51 0.99
N TRP A 33 4.04 8.23 2.27
CA TRP A 33 4.57 6.96 2.76
C TRP A 33 3.41 6.08 3.24
N ILE A 34 3.29 4.88 2.69
CA ILE A 34 2.21 3.94 3.02
C ILE A 34 2.74 2.54 3.35
N GLY A 35 1.93 1.73 4.04
CA GLY A 35 2.25 0.32 4.27
C GLY A 35 2.26 -0.49 2.96
N VAL A 36 2.80 -1.72 3.04
CA VAL A 36 2.89 -2.61 1.88
C VAL A 36 1.51 -3.17 1.57
N GLY A 37 1.11 -3.20 0.30
CA GLY A 37 -0.21 -3.73 -0.06
C GLY A 37 -0.60 -3.45 -1.50
N GLY A 38 -1.82 -3.83 -1.86
CA GLY A 38 -2.31 -3.74 -3.23
C GLY A 38 -3.81 -3.91 -3.32
N LYS A 39 -4.32 -3.84 -4.56
CA LYS A 39 -5.71 -4.17 -4.86
C LYS A 39 -5.92 -5.66 -4.62
N LEU A 40 -7.07 -6.03 -4.08
CA LEU A 40 -7.48 -7.43 -3.99
C LEU A 40 -8.07 -7.85 -5.34
N GLU A 41 -7.47 -8.85 -5.97
CA GLU A 41 -7.95 -9.41 -7.22
C GLU A 41 -9.04 -10.47 -6.96
N ARG A 42 -9.83 -10.78 -8.00
CA ARG A 42 -10.96 -11.70 -7.86
C ARG A 42 -10.47 -13.11 -7.52
N GLY A 43 -10.87 -13.61 -6.35
CA GLY A 43 -10.51 -14.95 -5.88
C GLY A 43 -9.29 -14.98 -4.96
N GLU A 44 -8.65 -13.84 -4.70
CA GLU A 44 -7.65 -13.70 -3.64
C GLU A 44 -8.31 -13.62 -2.25
N THR A 45 -7.62 -14.13 -1.23
CA THR A 45 -8.00 -14.07 0.20
C THR A 45 -7.07 -13.18 0.98
#